data_AF-A0A838SEH1-F1
#
_entry.id   AF-A0A838SEH1-F1
#
_cell.length_a   1.000
_cell.length_b   1.000
_cell.length_c   1.000
_cell.angle_alpha   90.00
_cell.angle_beta   90.00
_cell.angle_gamma   90.00
#
_symmetry.space_group_name_H-M   'P 1'
#
loop_
_entity.id
_entity.type
_entity.pdbx_description
1 polymer ?
#
loop_
_entity_poly.entity_id
_entity_poly.type
_entity_poly.pdbx_seq_one_letter_code
_entity_poly.pdbx_strand_id
1 'polypeptide(L)'
;MKSTVVQMIGVTLDVLGMWAIPVWAYEESQVKQGGTIHGQVTLAGGMPKAMAFNLVTIPDPVFCGRISTGTGLRIVEDFILGSQSSLKDAIVMLKGIEKGKAFGLPKVTIEAKDCDFLPFVNVLRDQDELTVINMDPVEHNIQGYETARDRGARVLFNRPLPRVILESSAWSELKTRGVSG
;
A
#
# COMPACT_ATOMS: atom_id res chain seq x y z
N MET A 1 -48.48 -42.02 -46.70
CA MET A 1 -49.07 -40.70 -46.38
C MET A 1 -48.58 -40.31 -44.99
N LYS A 2 -48.18 -39.04 -44.83
CA LYS A 2 -47.41 -38.50 -43.70
C LYS A 2 -48.25 -38.49 -42.41
N SER A 3 -47.73 -39.00 -41.29
CA SER A 3 -48.28 -38.74 -39.96
C SER A 3 -47.24 -38.01 -39.11
N THR A 4 -47.63 -36.79 -38.74
CA THR A 4 -46.91 -35.74 -38.05
C THR A 4 -46.36 -36.18 -36.69
N VAL A 5 -45.05 -36.01 -36.47
CA VAL A 5 -44.44 -36.06 -35.15
C VAL A 5 -44.46 -34.64 -34.58
N VAL A 6 -45.26 -34.41 -33.55
CA VAL A 6 -45.29 -33.15 -32.80
C VAL A 6 -44.08 -33.14 -31.87
N GLN A 7 -43.08 -32.29 -32.16
CA GLN A 7 -42.00 -32.00 -31.22
C GLN A 7 -42.57 -31.14 -30.08
N MET A 8 -42.67 -31.71 -28.88
CA MET A 8 -42.78 -30.91 -27.66
C MET A 8 -41.43 -30.26 -27.40
N ILE A 9 -41.34 -28.94 -27.63
CA ILE A 9 -40.23 -28.12 -27.17
C ILE A 9 -40.41 -27.96 -25.66
N GLY A 10 -39.79 -28.83 -24.89
CA GLY A 10 -39.62 -28.64 -23.46
C GLY A 10 -38.60 -27.52 -23.25
N VAL A 11 -39.07 -26.33 -22.86
CA VAL A 11 -38.19 -25.25 -22.39
C VAL A 11 -37.70 -25.66 -20.99
N THR A 12 -36.51 -26.24 -20.91
CA THR A 12 -35.81 -26.40 -19.63
C THR A 12 -35.27 -25.03 -19.24
N LEU A 13 -35.90 -24.44 -18.22
CA LEU A 13 -35.41 -23.22 -17.58
C LEU A 13 -34.17 -23.61 -16.78
N ASP A 14 -32.99 -23.56 -17.40
CA ASP A 14 -31.71 -23.70 -16.71
C ASP A 14 -31.57 -22.50 -15.76
N VAL A 15 -31.93 -22.70 -14.50
CA VAL A 15 -31.58 -21.79 -13.41
C VAL A 15 -30.06 -21.85 -13.30
N LEU A 16 -29.38 -20.91 -13.96
CA LEU A 16 -27.99 -20.58 -13.66
C LEU A 16 -27.93 -20.12 -12.20
N GLY A 17 -27.81 -21.09 -11.29
CA GLY A 17 -27.41 -20.83 -9.92
C GLY A 17 -26.02 -20.24 -9.97
N MET A 18 -25.92 -18.92 -9.85
CA MET A 18 -24.69 -18.25 -9.46
C MET A 18 -24.32 -18.79 -8.08
N TRP A 19 -23.53 -19.86 -8.05
CA TRP A 19 -22.80 -20.29 -6.87
C TRP A 19 -21.81 -19.18 -6.58
N ALA A 20 -22.23 -18.22 -5.75
CA ALA A 20 -21.31 -17.31 -5.10
C ALA A 20 -20.41 -18.17 -4.22
N ILE A 21 -19.20 -18.46 -4.72
CA ILE A 21 -18.13 -18.99 -3.89
C ILE A 21 -17.93 -17.98 -2.76
N PRO A 22 -18.26 -18.31 -1.50
CA PRO A 22 -17.97 -17.41 -0.41
C PRO A 22 -16.45 -17.22 -0.40
N VAL A 23 -16.00 -15.97 -0.53
CA VAL A 23 -14.62 -15.59 -0.18
C VAL A 23 -14.63 -15.38 1.32
N TRP A 24 -13.98 -16.28 2.06
CA TRP A 24 -13.99 -16.24 3.51
C TRP A 24 -13.00 -15.17 3.96
N ALA A 25 -13.51 -14.13 4.63
CA ALA A 25 -12.66 -13.18 5.34
C ALA A 25 -11.94 -13.90 6.49
N TYR A 26 -10.76 -13.41 6.86
CA TYR A 26 -9.97 -13.96 7.97
C TYR A 26 -10.77 -14.06 9.27
N GLU A 27 -10.84 -15.26 9.85
CA GLU A 27 -11.55 -15.53 11.11
C GLU A 27 -10.59 -15.48 12.31
N GLU A 28 -10.88 -14.60 13.27
CA GLU A 28 -10.11 -14.52 14.51
C GLU A 28 -10.46 -15.67 15.46
N SER A 29 -9.45 -16.28 16.06
CA SER A 29 -9.56 -17.38 17.01
C SER A 29 -8.33 -17.50 17.90
N GLN A 30 -8.48 -18.22 19.02
CA GLN A 30 -7.35 -18.49 19.91
C GLN A 30 -6.42 -19.54 19.30
N VAL A 31 -5.15 -19.17 19.12
CA VAL A 31 -4.10 -20.10 18.66
C VAL A 31 -3.45 -20.76 19.89
N LYS A 32 -3.74 -22.03 20.14
CA LYS A 32 -3.24 -22.77 21.32
C LYS A 32 -1.85 -23.39 21.13
N GLN A 33 -1.51 -23.81 19.92
CA GLN A 33 -0.25 -24.48 19.57
C GLN A 33 0.47 -23.69 18.46
N GLY A 34 0.77 -22.43 18.74
CA GLY A 34 1.49 -21.57 17.81
C GLY A 34 2.96 -21.96 17.66
N GLY A 35 3.60 -21.44 16.61
CA GLY A 35 5.05 -21.51 16.40
C GLY A 35 5.64 -20.14 16.13
N THR A 36 6.96 -20.04 16.14
CA THR A 36 7.67 -18.78 15.86
C THR A 36 8.57 -18.93 14.64
N ILE A 37 8.55 -17.92 13.77
CA ILE A 37 9.45 -17.81 12.64
C ILE A 37 10.57 -16.85 13.04
N HIS A 38 11.80 -17.32 12.95
CA HIS A 38 13.00 -16.52 13.19
C HIS A 38 13.93 -16.61 11.98
N GLY A 39 14.61 -15.52 11.67
CA GLY A 39 15.57 -15.46 10.58
C GLY A 39 16.03 -14.04 10.32
N GLN A 40 16.93 -13.90 9.35
CA GLN A 40 17.43 -12.61 8.86
C GLN A 40 17.11 -12.51 7.37
N VAL A 41 16.53 -11.37 6.96
CA VAL A 41 16.33 -11.04 5.55
C VAL A 41 17.59 -10.33 5.07
N THR A 42 18.21 -10.83 4.01
CA THR A 42 19.42 -10.24 3.42
C THR A 42 19.18 -9.84 1.97
N LEU A 43 19.86 -8.77 1.54
CA LEU A 43 19.83 -8.35 0.15
C LEU A 43 20.87 -9.13 -0.67
N ALA A 44 20.40 -9.81 -1.72
CA ALA A 44 21.25 -10.49 -2.69
C ALA A 44 21.59 -9.57 -3.87
N GLY A 45 22.76 -9.75 -4.48
CA GLY A 45 23.15 -9.02 -5.70
C GLY A 45 23.73 -7.62 -5.48
N GLY A 46 24.08 -7.26 -4.25
CA GLY A 46 24.68 -5.97 -3.91
C GLY A 46 23.65 -4.85 -3.72
N MET A 47 24.10 -3.67 -3.28
CA MET A 47 23.23 -2.52 -3.02
C MET A 47 22.77 -1.88 -4.34
N PRO A 48 21.44 -1.77 -4.57
CA PRO A 48 20.90 -1.05 -5.71
C PRO A 48 21.35 0.41 -5.71
N LYS A 49 21.50 0.99 -6.90
CA LYS A 49 21.81 2.41 -7.03
C LYS A 49 20.66 3.23 -6.48
N ALA A 50 20.98 4.20 -5.61
CA ALA A 50 20.01 5.14 -5.09
C ALA A 50 19.33 5.95 -6.21
N MET A 51 18.06 6.28 -6.00
CA MET A 51 17.32 7.16 -6.90
C MET A 51 17.74 8.62 -6.67
N ALA A 52 17.70 9.44 -7.72
CA ALA A 52 17.98 10.87 -7.64
C ALA A 52 16.83 11.65 -8.26
N PHE A 53 16.18 12.50 -7.46
CA PHE A 53 15.09 13.35 -7.90
C PHE A 53 15.61 14.77 -8.13
N ASN A 54 15.24 15.35 -9.28
CA ASN A 54 15.62 16.71 -9.60
C ASN A 54 14.66 17.70 -8.93
N LEU A 55 15.19 18.50 -8.01
CA LEU A 55 14.46 19.53 -7.28
C LEU A 55 14.45 20.89 -8.00
N VAL A 56 15.21 21.06 -9.08
CA VAL A 56 15.27 22.32 -9.85
C VAL A 56 13.90 22.71 -10.43
N THR A 57 13.04 21.72 -10.68
CA THR A 57 11.68 21.94 -11.23
C THR A 57 10.60 22.06 -10.15
N ILE A 58 10.96 22.04 -8.85
CA ILE A 58 10.01 22.03 -7.73
C ILE A 58 9.82 23.47 -7.18
N PRO A 59 8.57 23.89 -6.87
CA PRO A 59 8.21 25.30 -6.65
C PRO A 59 8.71 26.00 -5.37
N ASP A 60 9.70 25.48 -4.64
CA ASP A 60 10.34 26.20 -3.52
C ASP A 60 11.86 25.97 -3.49
N PRO A 61 12.65 26.80 -4.20
CA PRO A 61 14.08 26.57 -4.32
C PRO A 61 14.85 26.80 -3.01
N VAL A 62 14.29 27.56 -2.05
CA VAL A 62 14.97 27.85 -0.78
C VAL A 62 14.84 26.66 0.15
N PHE A 63 13.60 26.19 0.38
CA PHE A 63 13.37 25.03 1.25
C PHE A 63 13.95 23.76 0.63
N CYS A 64 13.63 23.47 -0.63
CA CYS A 64 14.13 22.28 -1.31
C CYS A 64 15.64 22.35 -1.56
N GLY A 65 16.22 23.53 -1.75
CA GLY A 65 17.66 23.71 -1.90
C GLY A 65 18.44 23.26 -0.66
N ARG A 66 17.95 23.58 0.54
CA ARG A 66 18.56 23.21 1.84
C ARG A 66 18.70 21.70 2.04
N ILE A 67 17.79 20.91 1.47
CA ILE A 67 17.75 19.44 1.62
C ILE A 67 18.31 18.71 0.38
N SER A 68 18.74 19.45 -0.63
CA SER A 68 19.39 18.89 -1.82
C SER A 68 20.86 18.60 -1.58
N THR A 69 21.50 17.92 -2.52
CA THR A 69 22.97 17.72 -2.57
C THR A 69 23.76 19.00 -2.88
N GLY A 70 23.12 20.17 -2.92
CA GLY A 70 23.72 21.43 -3.39
C GLY A 70 23.75 21.57 -4.92
N THR A 71 23.51 20.48 -5.66
CA THR A 71 23.35 20.46 -7.12
C THR A 71 21.89 20.36 -7.57
N GLY A 72 20.95 20.53 -6.65
CA GLY A 72 19.51 20.40 -6.92
C GLY A 72 19.02 18.96 -7.02
N LEU A 73 19.79 17.97 -6.56
CA LEU A 73 19.34 16.57 -6.49
C LEU A 73 18.93 16.21 -5.07
N ARG A 74 17.87 15.42 -4.93
CA ARG A 74 17.55 14.68 -3.71
C ARG A 74 17.79 13.20 -3.94
N ILE A 75 18.69 12.62 -3.16
CA ILE A 75 18.99 11.19 -3.22
C ILE A 75 18.00 10.45 -2.33
N VAL A 76 17.35 9.41 -2.84
CA VAL A 76 16.46 8.54 -2.06
C VAL A 76 17.10 7.16 -1.95
N GLU A 77 17.28 6.71 -0.71
CA GLU A 77 17.85 5.41 -0.38
C GLU A 77 16.73 4.45 0.01
N ASP A 78 16.22 3.67 -0.95
CA ASP A 78 15.12 2.73 -0.71
C ASP A 78 15.55 1.51 0.13
N PHE A 79 16.86 1.26 0.23
CA PHE A 79 17.44 0.09 0.89
C PHE A 79 18.39 0.53 2.00
N ILE A 80 18.03 0.22 3.24
CA ILE A 80 18.90 0.44 4.41
C ILE A 80 19.46 -0.93 4.82
N LEU A 81 20.79 -1.07 4.76
CA LEU A 81 21.49 -2.31 5.06
C LEU A 81 22.28 -2.23 6.37
N GLY A 82 22.21 -3.29 7.16
CA GLY A 82 23.06 -3.53 8.31
C GLY A 82 24.25 -4.44 7.99
N SER A 83 24.87 -4.99 9.03
CA SER A 83 25.94 -5.99 8.88
C SER A 83 25.43 -7.21 8.11
N GLN A 84 26.34 -7.87 7.38
CA GLN A 84 26.03 -9.05 6.55
C GLN A 84 24.90 -8.82 5.53
N SER A 85 24.76 -7.59 5.04
CA SER A 85 23.71 -7.20 4.08
C SER A 85 22.29 -7.42 4.61
N SER A 86 22.10 -7.36 5.92
CA SER A 86 20.78 -7.47 6.55
C SER A 86 19.90 -6.29 6.16
N LEU A 87 18.68 -6.58 5.70
CA LEU A 87 17.74 -5.55 5.22
C LEU A 87 16.90 -5.02 6.38
N LYS A 88 16.94 -3.70 6.60
CA LYS A 88 16.01 -3.02 7.51
C LYS A 88 14.62 -2.96 6.88
N ASP A 89 13.59 -2.85 7.73
CA ASP A 89 12.21 -2.58 7.30
C ASP A 89 11.60 -3.67 6.40
N ALA A 90 12.03 -4.93 6.60
CA ALA A 90 11.48 -6.08 5.90
C ALA A 90 10.11 -6.51 6.47
N ILE A 91 9.13 -6.77 5.58
CA ILE A 91 7.81 -7.30 5.95
C ILE A 91 7.75 -8.80 5.64
N VAL A 92 7.37 -9.60 6.64
CA VAL A 92 7.11 -11.03 6.48
C VAL A 92 5.61 -11.30 6.58
N MET A 93 5.05 -11.96 5.56
CA MET A 93 3.63 -12.28 5.45
C MET A 93 3.43 -13.78 5.26
N LEU A 94 2.53 -14.37 6.06
CA LEU A 94 2.01 -15.71 5.82
C LEU A 94 0.77 -15.61 4.93
N LYS A 95 0.77 -16.35 3.82
CA LYS A 95 -0.35 -16.38 2.87
C LYS A 95 -1.20 -17.63 3.08
N GLY A 96 -2.48 -17.55 2.72
CA GLY A 96 -3.41 -18.67 2.81
C GLY A 96 -3.83 -19.03 4.23
N ILE A 97 -3.73 -18.08 5.17
CA ILE A 97 -4.21 -18.25 6.53
C ILE A 97 -5.65 -17.73 6.59
N GLU A 98 -6.62 -18.63 6.71
CA GLU A 98 -8.05 -18.29 6.77
C GLU A 98 -8.52 -18.03 8.20
N LYS A 99 -7.86 -18.64 9.20
CA LYS A 99 -8.22 -18.54 10.61
C LYS A 99 -6.98 -18.47 11.50
N GLY A 100 -6.95 -17.56 12.47
CA GLY A 100 -5.79 -17.41 13.34
C GLY A 100 -5.97 -16.37 14.44
N LYS A 101 -4.86 -15.87 15.02
CA LYS A 101 -4.87 -14.86 16.10
C LYS A 101 -5.60 -13.57 15.70
N ALA A 102 -6.02 -12.77 16.68
CA ALA A 102 -6.59 -11.44 16.40
C ALA A 102 -5.67 -10.61 15.48
N PHE A 103 -6.25 -9.96 14.47
CA PHE A 103 -5.52 -9.19 13.46
C PHE A 103 -5.63 -7.69 13.77
N GLY A 104 -5.03 -7.31 14.91
CA GLY A 104 -4.92 -5.92 15.34
C GLY A 104 -3.62 -5.29 14.84
N LEU A 105 -3.72 -4.29 13.97
CA LEU A 105 -2.60 -3.44 13.56
C LEU A 105 -2.78 -2.02 14.13
N PRO A 106 -1.69 -1.31 14.45
CA PRO A 106 -1.79 0.10 14.81
C PRO A 106 -2.28 0.90 13.61
N LYS A 107 -2.98 2.01 13.87
CA LYS A 107 -3.29 3.00 12.84
C LYS A 107 -2.00 3.55 12.25
N VAL A 108 -1.99 3.74 10.93
CA VAL A 108 -0.81 4.24 10.22
C VAL A 108 -0.93 5.74 10.01
N THR A 109 0.05 6.47 10.52
CA THR A 109 0.26 7.90 10.24
C THR A 109 1.63 8.07 9.58
N ILE A 110 1.66 8.75 8.45
CA ILE A 110 2.88 9.13 7.74
C ILE A 110 3.04 10.64 7.83
N GLU A 111 4.20 11.09 8.30
CA GLU A 111 4.57 12.49 8.32
C GLU A 111 5.45 12.81 7.11
N ALA A 112 5.04 13.81 6.32
CA ALA A 112 5.88 14.45 5.33
C ALA A 112 6.75 15.49 6.03
N LYS A 113 8.05 15.20 6.19
CA LYS A 113 9.01 16.03 6.92
C LYS A 113 10.35 16.06 6.19
N ASP A 114 10.88 17.25 5.98
CA ASP A 114 12.05 17.54 5.15
C ASP A 114 11.98 16.85 3.77
N CYS A 115 10.77 16.88 3.17
CA CYS A 115 10.40 16.19 1.92
C CYS A 115 10.49 14.65 1.94
N ASP A 116 10.69 14.01 3.10
CA ASP A 116 10.58 12.56 3.28
C ASP A 116 9.21 12.17 3.85
N PHE A 117 8.77 10.94 3.59
CA PHE A 117 7.55 10.36 4.15
C PHE A 117 7.93 9.27 5.15
N LEU A 118 7.69 9.54 6.44
CA LEU A 118 8.11 8.67 7.55
C LEU A 118 6.90 8.19 8.36
N PRO A 119 6.82 6.89 8.74
CA PRO A 119 7.76 5.82 8.46
C PRO A 119 7.77 5.44 6.98
N PHE A 120 8.93 5.04 6.44
CA PHE A 120 9.08 4.69 5.03
C PHE A 120 8.35 3.38 4.64
N VAL A 121 8.28 2.44 5.57
CA VAL A 121 7.57 1.16 5.41
C VAL A 121 6.54 1.01 6.52
N ASN A 122 5.31 0.66 6.14
CA ASN A 122 4.19 0.44 7.07
C ASN A 122 3.40 -0.80 6.66
N VAL A 123 2.64 -1.34 7.61
CA VAL A 123 1.68 -2.43 7.36
C VAL A 123 0.29 -1.91 7.72
N LEU A 124 -0.63 -2.03 6.78
CA LEU A 124 -2.02 -1.61 6.92
C LEU A 124 -2.93 -2.80 6.60
N ARG A 125 -4.02 -2.96 7.34
CA ARG A 125 -5.07 -3.94 7.00
C ARG A 125 -5.88 -3.42 5.82
N ASP A 126 -6.43 -4.33 5.03
CA ASP A 126 -7.41 -3.93 4.02
C ASP A 126 -8.55 -3.11 4.64
N GLN A 127 -8.99 -2.07 3.94
CA GLN A 127 -9.99 -1.09 4.35
C GLN A 127 -9.66 -0.19 5.56
N ASP A 128 -8.51 -0.36 6.22
CA ASP A 128 -8.10 0.57 7.28
C ASP A 128 -7.70 1.94 6.71
N GLU A 129 -7.80 2.97 7.54
CA GLU A 129 -7.42 4.35 7.19
C GLU A 129 -5.90 4.53 7.29
N LEU A 130 -5.30 5.10 6.24
CA LEU A 130 -3.98 5.71 6.25
C LEU A 130 -4.13 7.23 6.38
N THR A 131 -3.39 7.82 7.32
CA THR A 131 -3.30 9.28 7.47
C THR A 131 -1.93 9.76 7.00
N VAL A 132 -1.90 10.80 6.16
CA VAL A 132 -0.66 11.49 5.77
C VAL A 132 -0.75 12.95 6.20
N ILE A 133 0.29 13.44 6.88
CA ILE A 133 0.35 14.77 7.49
C ILE A 133 1.55 15.53 6.93
N ASN A 134 1.34 16.76 6.45
CA ASN A 134 2.45 17.61 6.02
C ASN A 134 2.98 18.47 7.17
N MET A 135 4.20 18.17 7.59
CA MET A 135 4.96 18.89 8.61
C MET A 135 5.89 19.95 8.01
N ASP A 136 6.04 19.96 6.68
CA ASP A 136 6.91 20.88 5.97
C ASP A 136 6.26 22.24 5.72
N PRO A 137 7.07 23.28 5.51
CA PRO A 137 6.56 24.60 5.29
C PRO A 137 5.93 24.83 3.91
N VAL A 138 6.11 23.87 3.00
CA VAL A 138 5.74 23.92 1.59
C VAL A 138 4.61 22.94 1.29
N GLU A 139 3.86 23.16 0.22
CA GLU A 139 2.87 22.18 -0.26
C GLU A 139 3.56 21.01 -0.96
N HIS A 140 3.13 19.80 -0.64
CA HIS A 140 3.53 18.58 -1.36
C HIS A 140 2.42 18.14 -2.31
N ASN A 141 2.77 17.29 -3.28
CA ASN A 141 1.78 16.57 -4.06
C ASN A 141 2.01 15.06 -3.90
N ILE A 142 1.11 14.38 -3.20
CA ILE A 142 1.27 12.96 -2.89
C ILE A 142 0.57 12.09 -3.92
N GLN A 143 1.29 11.04 -4.36
CA GLN A 143 0.80 10.09 -5.33
C GLN A 143 0.95 8.68 -4.79
N GLY A 144 -0.17 7.98 -4.65
CA GLY A 144 -0.21 6.59 -4.25
C GLY A 144 -0.22 5.70 -5.48
N TYR A 145 0.66 4.71 -5.52
CA TYR A 145 0.71 3.70 -6.57
C TYR A 145 0.56 2.31 -5.95
N GLU A 146 -0.18 1.44 -6.62
CA GLU A 146 -0.17 0.01 -6.34
C GLU A 146 0.47 -0.72 -7.51
N THR A 147 1.40 -1.62 -7.21
CA THR A 147 1.93 -2.56 -8.21
C THR A 147 1.57 -3.97 -7.76
N ALA A 148 0.62 -4.59 -8.46
CA ALA A 148 0.24 -5.98 -8.26
C ALA A 148 0.77 -6.85 -9.41
N ARG A 149 1.10 -8.12 -9.13
CA ARG A 149 1.67 -9.03 -10.14
C ARG A 149 0.72 -9.30 -11.31
N ASP A 150 -0.57 -9.37 -11.03
CA ASP A 150 -1.66 -9.70 -11.94
C ASP A 150 -2.31 -8.45 -12.57
N ARG A 151 -2.51 -7.40 -11.76
CA ARG A 151 -3.19 -6.16 -12.19
C ARG A 151 -2.25 -5.08 -12.73
N GLY A 152 -0.93 -5.26 -12.59
CA GLY A 152 0.06 -4.26 -13.00
C GLY A 152 0.10 -3.04 -12.08
N ALA A 153 0.68 -1.95 -12.59
CA ALA A 153 0.78 -0.69 -11.85
C ALA A 153 -0.47 0.19 -12.05
N ARG A 154 -1.06 0.70 -10.97
CA ARG A 154 -2.15 1.68 -11.01
C ARG A 154 -1.92 2.84 -10.05
N VAL A 155 -2.38 4.03 -10.44
CA VAL A 155 -2.45 5.20 -9.56
C VAL A 155 -3.69 5.07 -8.69
N LEU A 156 -3.51 5.10 -7.37
CA LEU A 156 -4.60 5.08 -6.40
C LEU A 156 -5.14 6.49 -6.15
N PHE A 157 -4.25 7.46 -6.01
CA PHE A 157 -4.58 8.87 -5.85
C PHE A 157 -3.42 9.76 -6.26
N ASN A 158 -3.74 11.01 -6.59
CA ASN A 158 -2.80 12.10 -6.83
C ASN A 158 -3.47 13.35 -6.27
N ARG A 159 -2.98 13.84 -5.12
CA ARG A 159 -3.65 14.90 -4.36
C ARG A 159 -2.62 15.87 -3.78
N PRO A 160 -2.90 17.18 -3.80
CA PRO A 160 -2.10 18.13 -3.04
C PRO A 160 -2.20 17.79 -1.54
N LEU A 161 -1.10 18.00 -0.84
CA LEU A 161 -0.95 17.82 0.59
C LEU A 161 -0.47 19.15 1.20
N PRO A 162 -1.40 20.06 1.51
CA PRO A 162 -1.06 21.35 2.11
C PRO A 162 -0.56 21.15 3.54
N ARG A 163 0.21 22.12 4.05
CA ARG A 163 0.62 22.16 5.45
C ARG A 163 -0.62 22.16 6.36
N VAL A 164 -0.56 21.43 7.47
CA VAL A 164 -1.54 21.58 8.54
C VAL A 164 -1.46 23.00 9.12
N ILE A 165 -2.53 23.78 8.95
CA ILE A 165 -2.72 25.05 9.65
C ILE A 165 -3.67 24.77 10.83
N LEU A 166 -3.18 24.91 12.07
CA LEU A 166 -3.89 24.58 13.31
C LEU A 166 -5.17 25.41 13.58
N GLU A 167 -5.61 26.25 12.64
CA GLU A 167 -6.73 27.19 12.82
C GLU A 167 -8.02 26.80 12.08
N SER A 168 -8.00 25.80 11.18
CA SER A 168 -9.24 25.31 10.56
C SER A 168 -9.64 23.96 11.13
N SER A 169 -10.86 23.86 11.63
CA SER A 169 -11.58 22.64 12.01
C SER A 169 -11.81 21.64 10.85
N ALA A 170 -11.09 21.81 9.74
CA ALA A 170 -10.97 20.88 8.64
C ALA A 170 -9.54 20.35 8.63
N TRP A 171 -9.34 19.17 9.22
CA TRP A 171 -8.09 18.44 9.14
C TRP A 171 -7.64 18.33 7.68
N SER A 172 -6.45 18.85 7.34
CA SER A 172 -5.78 18.56 6.05
C SER A 172 -5.21 17.14 6.06
N GLU A 173 -6.02 16.17 6.49
CA GLU A 173 -5.71 14.75 6.53
C GLU A 173 -6.16 14.14 5.20
N LEU A 174 -5.21 13.60 4.43
CA LEU A 174 -5.61 12.67 3.38
C LEU A 174 -5.90 11.31 4.02
N LYS A 175 -7.17 11.02 4.23
CA LYS A 175 -7.64 9.68 4.59
C LYS A 175 -7.88 8.87 3.33
N THR A 176 -7.07 7.84 3.12
CA THR A 176 -7.33 6.84 2.08
C THR A 176 -7.61 5.51 2.75
N ARG A 177 -8.63 4.79 2.26
CA ARG A 177 -8.88 3.41 2.69
C ARG A 177 -7.92 2.50 1.94
N GLY A 178 -7.32 1.53 2.64
CA GLY A 178 -6.60 0.43 2.02
C GLY A 178 -7.46 -0.17 0.90
N VAL A 179 -6.87 -0.31 -0.29
CA VAL A 179 -7.60 -0.75 -1.48
C VAL A 179 -7.73 -2.26 -1.44
N SER A 180 -8.95 -2.77 -1.52
CA SER A 180 -9.22 -4.19 -1.57
C SER A 180 -8.69 -4.81 -2.86
N GLY A 181 -8.10 -5.99 -2.72
CA GLY A 181 -7.65 -6.86 -3.78
C GLY A 181 -8.44 -8.15 -3.78
#